data_AF-A0A529Y5K1-F1
#
_entry.id   AF-A0A529Y5K1-F1
#
_cell.length_a   1.000
_cell.length_b   1.000
_cell.length_c   1.000
_cell.angle_alpha   90.00
_cell.angle_beta   90.00
_cell.angle_gamma   90.00
#
_symmetry.space_group_name_H-M   'P 1'
#
loop_
_entity.id
_entity.type
_entity.pdbx_description
1 polymer ?
#
loop_
_entity_poly.entity_id
_entity_poly.type
_entity_poly.pdbx_seq_one_letter_code
_entity_poly.pdbx_strand_id
1 'polypeptide(L)'
;MQAYLQRLTKAVAGGMVHYWTQGDEWTLADTRYTRIGLFDNYLLWMQSFLPQYRQNLQNYEFVTPHKALARGYGFCSQVSKIVYSVLADQGIEATIYTVPEHTVVESNGSILDSDYGVFVPHSLSEVQQDPTIIDPYYVQFGSMLPLLHKAYGQSWQPLGTSQGFNDVRNYEAKFERLKWWPPLMLVAAGILLTAFGTLLRRRNIA
;
A
#
# COMPACT_ATOMS: atom_id res chain seq x y z
N MET A 1 -14.24 19.97 -3.60
CA MET A 1 -13.62 18.68 -3.95
C MET A 1 -12.14 18.82 -4.30
N GLN A 2 -11.77 19.60 -5.32
CA GLN A 2 -10.38 19.75 -5.80
C GLN A 2 -9.33 20.02 -4.71
N ALA A 3 -9.57 20.99 -3.81
CA ALA A 3 -8.65 21.30 -2.72
C ALA A 3 -8.44 20.12 -1.74
N TYR A 4 -9.44 19.25 -1.58
CA TYR A 4 -9.31 18.04 -0.79
C TYR A 4 -8.42 17.01 -1.48
N LEU A 5 -8.67 16.74 -2.77
CA LEU A 5 -7.85 15.82 -3.59
C LEU A 5 -6.39 16.25 -3.62
N GLN A 6 -6.12 17.54 -3.87
CA GLN A 6 -4.77 18.09 -3.86
C GLN A 6 -4.06 17.92 -2.52
N ARG A 7 -4.76 18.16 -1.40
CA ARG A 7 -4.19 17.96 -0.06
C ARG A 7 -3.91 16.49 0.21
N LEU A 8 -4.82 15.60 -0.17
CA LEU A 8 -4.64 14.15 -0.03
C LEU A 8 -3.40 13.69 -0.79
N THR A 9 -3.26 14.09 -2.06
CA THR A 9 -2.11 13.76 -2.91
C THR A 9 -0.79 14.15 -2.25
N LYS A 10 -0.69 15.41 -1.79
CA LYS A 10 0.52 15.92 -1.14
C LYS A 10 0.78 15.28 0.23
N ALA A 11 -0.27 15.03 1.01
CA ALA A 11 -0.14 14.42 2.33
C ALA A 11 0.35 12.97 2.26
N VAL A 12 -0.17 12.19 1.30
CA VAL A 12 0.31 10.82 1.07
C VAL A 12 1.74 10.85 0.56
N ALA A 13 2.07 11.71 -0.42
CA ALA A 13 3.44 11.86 -0.92
C ALA A 13 4.44 12.21 0.19
N GLY A 14 4.09 13.14 1.08
CA GLY A 14 4.95 13.52 2.20
C GLY A 14 5.15 12.43 3.27
N GLY A 15 4.30 11.41 3.29
CA GLY A 15 4.41 10.26 4.21
C GLY A 15 5.11 9.04 3.60
N MET A 16 5.51 9.11 2.34
CA MET A 16 6.04 7.97 1.60
C MET A 16 7.40 8.31 0.98
N VAL A 17 8.37 7.42 1.13
CA VAL A 17 9.64 7.51 0.40
C VAL A 17 9.42 7.06 -1.04
N HIS A 18 9.64 7.97 -1.98
CA HIS A 18 9.80 7.69 -3.40
C HIS A 18 11.21 7.17 -3.67
N TYR A 19 11.35 6.17 -4.55
CA TYR A 19 12.61 5.58 -5.02
C TYR A 19 13.30 4.58 -4.08
N TRP A 20 13.48 3.35 -4.55
CA TRP A 20 14.05 2.30 -3.71
C TRP A 20 14.65 1.10 -4.46
N THR A 21 15.80 1.30 -5.10
CA THR A 21 16.72 0.20 -5.46
C THR A 21 18.14 0.62 -5.08
N GLN A 22 18.95 -0.30 -4.55
CA GLN A 22 20.40 -0.10 -4.49
C GLN A 22 20.99 -0.38 -5.88
N GLY A 23 21.03 0.65 -6.73
CA GLY A 23 21.41 0.55 -8.16
C GLY A 23 20.20 0.72 -9.09
N ASP A 24 20.41 0.56 -10.40
CA ASP A 24 19.35 0.76 -11.41
C ASP A 24 18.41 -0.45 -11.55
N GLU A 25 18.62 -1.51 -10.75
CA GLU A 25 17.87 -2.76 -10.84
C GLU A 25 17.53 -3.31 -9.44
N TRP A 26 16.45 -4.09 -9.38
CA TRP A 26 16.02 -4.77 -8.17
C TRP A 26 16.99 -5.89 -7.79
N THR A 27 17.46 -5.88 -6.56
CA THR A 27 18.36 -6.91 -6.03
C THR A 27 17.68 -7.74 -4.94
N LEU A 28 18.23 -8.92 -4.61
CA LEU A 28 17.78 -9.69 -3.44
C LEU A 28 17.97 -8.93 -2.11
N ALA A 29 18.94 -8.00 -2.05
CA ALA A 29 19.13 -7.12 -0.89
C ALA A 29 17.95 -6.16 -0.70
N ASP A 30 17.17 -5.96 -1.77
CA ASP A 30 15.96 -5.19 -1.82
C ASP A 30 14.69 -5.99 -1.43
N THR A 31 14.82 -7.19 -0.86
CA THR A 31 13.64 -7.90 -0.33
C THR A 31 13.21 -7.40 1.06
N ARG A 32 14.13 -6.77 1.81
CA ARG A 32 13.87 -6.29 3.19
C ARG A 32 12.87 -5.13 3.24
N TYR A 33 12.67 -4.45 2.11
CA TYR A 33 11.69 -3.38 1.99
C TYR A 33 10.57 -3.70 1.00
N THR A 34 10.38 -4.92 0.53
CA THR A 34 9.20 -5.22 -0.30
C THR A 34 8.36 -6.34 0.29
N ARG A 35 8.98 -7.22 1.08
CA ARG A 35 8.26 -8.26 1.82
C ARG A 35 7.50 -7.67 3.01
N ILE A 36 6.34 -8.26 3.31
CA ILE A 36 5.63 -8.01 4.57
C ILE A 36 6.54 -8.29 5.78
N GLY A 37 6.62 -7.36 6.73
CA GLY A 37 7.46 -7.51 7.91
C GLY A 37 6.91 -8.55 8.89
N LEU A 38 7.81 -9.18 9.66
CA LEU A 38 7.43 -10.08 10.76
C LEU A 38 6.49 -9.39 11.75
N PHE A 39 6.77 -8.14 12.10
CA PHE A 39 6.00 -7.36 13.06
C PHE A 39 4.72 -6.74 12.47
N ASP A 40 4.63 -6.61 11.14
CA ASP A 40 3.40 -6.15 10.48
C ASP A 40 2.31 -7.22 10.64
N ASN A 41 2.64 -8.44 10.20
CA ASN A 41 1.79 -9.62 10.30
C ASN A 41 2.62 -10.90 10.13
N TYR A 42 3.00 -11.55 11.24
CA TYR A 42 3.85 -12.73 11.19
C TYR A 42 3.21 -13.93 10.46
N LEU A 43 1.86 -14.01 10.40
CA LEU A 43 1.17 -15.07 9.66
C LEU A 43 1.37 -14.90 8.16
N LEU A 44 1.19 -13.69 7.64
CA LEU A 44 1.46 -13.37 6.24
C LEU A 44 2.96 -13.46 5.92
N TRP A 45 3.82 -13.04 6.85
CA TRP A 45 5.27 -13.21 6.74
C TRP A 45 5.64 -14.69 6.62
N MET A 46 5.10 -15.57 7.46
CA MET A 46 5.32 -17.03 7.35
C MET A 46 4.79 -17.57 6.02
N GLN A 47 3.60 -17.13 5.60
CA GLN A 47 2.99 -17.54 4.34
C GLN A 47 3.84 -17.12 3.13
N SER A 48 4.58 -16.01 3.22
CA SER A 48 5.48 -15.54 2.14
C SER A 48 6.62 -16.51 1.79
N PHE A 49 6.95 -17.45 2.68
CA PHE A 49 7.97 -18.46 2.41
C PHE A 49 7.45 -19.66 1.61
N LEU A 50 6.13 -19.87 1.59
CA LEU A 50 5.51 -20.96 0.86
C LEU A 50 5.54 -20.71 -0.65
N PRO A 51 5.95 -21.68 -1.50
CA PRO A 51 6.13 -21.48 -2.93
C PRO A 51 4.91 -20.87 -3.64
N GLN A 52 3.71 -21.30 -3.27
CA GLN A 52 2.46 -20.85 -3.87
C GLN A 52 2.06 -19.38 -3.55
N TYR A 53 2.68 -18.77 -2.53
CA TYR A 53 2.40 -17.38 -2.14
C TYR A 53 3.61 -16.47 -2.31
N ARG A 54 4.77 -17.03 -2.65
CA ARG A 54 6.04 -16.32 -2.73
C ARG A 54 5.98 -15.12 -3.67
N GLN A 55 5.44 -15.30 -4.88
CA GLN A 55 5.37 -14.21 -5.86
C GLN A 55 4.47 -13.05 -5.39
N ASN A 56 3.35 -13.36 -4.74
CA ASN A 56 2.38 -12.35 -4.31
C ASN A 56 2.77 -11.62 -3.02
N LEU A 57 3.55 -12.27 -2.14
CA LEU A 57 3.88 -11.73 -0.81
C LEU A 57 5.32 -11.20 -0.71
N GLN A 58 6.16 -11.40 -1.73
CA GLN A 58 7.52 -10.83 -1.76
C GLN A 58 7.53 -9.33 -2.04
N ASN A 59 6.60 -8.84 -2.87
CA ASN A 59 6.42 -7.41 -3.14
C ASN A 59 5.02 -6.99 -2.72
N TYR A 60 4.71 -7.21 -1.45
CA TYR A 60 3.37 -7.03 -0.94
C TYR A 60 3.05 -5.54 -0.81
N GLU A 61 1.98 -5.10 -1.46
CA GLU A 61 1.48 -3.73 -1.35
C GLU A 61 0.16 -3.73 -0.59
N PHE A 62 0.12 -3.05 0.54
CA PHE A 62 -1.06 -2.97 1.39
C PHE A 62 -2.17 -2.14 0.74
N VAL A 63 -3.39 -2.62 0.80
CA VAL A 63 -4.58 -1.84 0.44
C VAL A 63 -5.07 -1.05 1.65
N THR A 64 -4.83 -1.52 2.88
CA THR A 64 -5.14 -0.77 4.12
C THR A 64 -4.21 0.45 4.27
N PRO A 65 -4.73 1.70 4.19
CA PRO A 65 -3.90 2.91 4.16
C PRO A 65 -2.94 3.06 5.33
N HIS A 66 -3.43 2.84 6.55
CA HIS A 66 -2.61 2.97 7.76
C HIS A 66 -1.40 2.02 7.76
N LYS A 67 -1.56 0.80 7.22
CA LYS A 67 -0.46 -0.18 7.14
C LYS A 67 0.60 0.25 6.14
N ALA A 68 0.17 0.69 4.97
CA ALA A 68 1.06 1.21 3.95
C ALA A 68 1.82 2.46 4.42
N LEU A 69 1.13 3.40 5.09
CA LEU A 69 1.74 4.62 5.65
C LEU A 69 2.68 4.32 6.82
N ALA A 70 2.33 3.40 7.72
CA ALA A 70 3.23 2.99 8.81
C ALA A 70 4.54 2.37 8.29
N ARG A 71 4.49 1.75 7.10
CA ARG A 71 5.64 1.23 6.39
C ARG A 71 6.47 2.36 5.75
N GLY A 72 5.82 3.42 5.28
CA GLY A 72 6.45 4.67 4.87
C GLY A 72 7.20 4.62 3.54
N TYR A 73 7.02 3.56 2.76
CA TYR A 73 7.65 3.39 1.44
C TYR A 73 6.79 2.49 0.54
N GLY A 74 7.01 2.57 -0.77
CA GLY A 74 6.35 1.72 -1.75
C GLY A 74 6.59 2.16 -3.19
N PHE A 75 6.10 1.37 -4.14
CA PHE A 75 6.08 1.76 -5.55
C PHE A 75 4.98 2.80 -5.83
N CYS A 76 5.00 3.40 -7.03
CA CYS A 76 3.91 4.28 -7.49
C CYS A 76 2.52 3.61 -7.35
N SER A 77 2.43 2.30 -7.53
CA SER A 77 1.22 1.50 -7.30
C SER A 77 0.80 1.42 -5.83
N GLN A 78 1.73 1.27 -4.88
CA GLN A 78 1.45 1.28 -3.45
C GLN A 78 0.93 2.64 -3.02
N VAL A 79 1.57 3.73 -3.47
CA VAL A 79 1.15 5.09 -3.13
C VAL A 79 -0.24 5.38 -3.71
N SER A 80 -0.49 4.96 -4.95
CA SER A 80 -1.81 5.05 -5.58
C SER A 80 -2.88 4.25 -4.84
N LYS A 81 -2.57 3.05 -4.35
CA LYS A 81 -3.48 2.23 -3.53
C LYS A 81 -3.86 2.93 -2.23
N ILE A 82 -2.95 3.67 -1.58
CA ILE A 82 -3.26 4.45 -0.38
C ILE A 82 -4.32 5.50 -0.71
N VAL A 83 -4.07 6.33 -1.73
CA VAL A 83 -4.95 7.41 -2.14
C VAL A 83 -6.32 6.87 -2.52
N TYR A 84 -6.35 5.85 -3.36
CA TYR A 84 -7.58 5.16 -3.76
C TYR A 84 -8.37 4.67 -2.55
N SER A 85 -7.70 3.97 -1.61
CA SER A 85 -8.37 3.45 -0.43
C SER A 85 -8.94 4.54 0.47
N VAL A 86 -8.24 5.66 0.65
CA VAL A 86 -8.75 6.81 1.42
C VAL A 86 -9.98 7.43 0.75
N LEU A 87 -9.99 7.56 -0.58
CA LEU A 87 -11.14 8.07 -1.32
C LEU A 87 -12.32 7.10 -1.24
N ALA A 88 -12.06 5.80 -1.42
CA ALA A 88 -13.08 4.76 -1.32
C ALA A 88 -13.72 4.71 0.08
N ASP A 89 -12.93 4.87 1.15
CA ASP A 89 -13.44 4.92 2.54
C ASP A 89 -14.37 6.12 2.79
N GLN A 90 -14.29 7.16 1.95
CA GLN A 90 -15.14 8.34 2.01
C GLN A 90 -16.30 8.30 0.99
N GLY A 91 -16.45 7.21 0.24
CA GLY A 91 -17.44 7.10 -0.82
C GLY A 91 -17.16 8.00 -2.02
N ILE A 92 -15.91 8.41 -2.24
CA ILE A 92 -15.48 9.20 -3.39
C ILE A 92 -15.01 8.23 -4.49
N GLU A 93 -15.61 8.34 -5.66
CA GLU A 93 -15.22 7.54 -6.82
C GLU A 93 -13.82 7.90 -7.30
N ALA A 94 -13.01 6.87 -7.50
CA ALA A 94 -11.65 6.97 -8.00
C ALA A 94 -11.29 5.67 -8.73
N THR A 95 -10.33 5.77 -9.65
CA THR A 95 -9.78 4.62 -10.36
C THR A 95 -8.27 4.72 -10.34
N ILE A 96 -7.59 3.62 -10.02
CA ILE A 96 -6.14 3.54 -10.19
C ILE A 96 -5.87 3.17 -11.64
N TYR A 97 -4.99 3.91 -12.30
CA TYR A 97 -4.57 3.66 -13.67
C TYR A 97 -3.07 3.38 -13.73
N THR A 98 -2.68 2.45 -14.59
CA THR A 98 -1.29 2.03 -14.75
C THR A 98 -0.88 1.95 -16.22
N VAL A 99 0.38 2.26 -16.46
CA VAL A 99 1.19 1.99 -17.65
C VAL A 99 2.52 1.37 -17.17
N PRO A 100 3.33 0.74 -18.03
CA PRO A 100 4.55 0.06 -17.60
C PRO A 100 5.49 0.93 -16.75
N GLU A 101 5.57 2.23 -17.04
CA GLU A 101 6.46 3.16 -16.36
C GLU A 101 5.84 3.86 -15.13
N HIS A 102 4.51 3.87 -14.97
CA HIS A 102 3.88 4.70 -13.96
C HIS A 102 2.48 4.26 -13.53
N THR A 103 2.09 4.63 -12.32
CA THR A 103 0.75 4.39 -11.77
C THR A 103 0.24 5.64 -11.07
N VAL A 104 -0.99 6.04 -11.36
CA VAL A 104 -1.65 7.22 -10.79
C VAL A 104 -3.10 6.92 -10.41
N VAL A 105 -3.73 7.82 -9.67
CA VAL A 105 -5.18 7.76 -9.39
C VAL A 105 -5.88 8.87 -10.15
N GLU A 106 -7.01 8.56 -10.78
CA GLU A 106 -7.92 9.57 -11.31
C GLU A 106 -9.18 9.65 -10.45
N SER A 107 -9.60 10.86 -10.10
CA SER A 107 -10.87 11.10 -9.39
C SER A 107 -11.40 12.48 -9.76
N ASN A 108 -12.70 12.55 -10.05
CA ASN A 108 -13.41 13.79 -10.40
C ASN A 108 -12.71 14.59 -11.53
N GLY A 109 -12.25 13.89 -12.58
CA GLY A 109 -11.57 14.49 -13.74
C GLY A 109 -10.20 15.09 -13.42
N SER A 110 -9.53 14.63 -12.35
CA SER A 110 -8.20 15.09 -11.97
C SER A 110 -7.28 13.90 -11.69
N ILE A 111 -6.01 14.04 -12.05
CA ILE A 111 -4.96 13.07 -11.76
C ILE A 111 -4.31 13.41 -10.42
N LEU A 112 -4.24 12.41 -9.55
CA LEU A 112 -3.60 12.42 -8.25
C LEU A 112 -2.34 11.55 -8.35
N ASP A 113 -1.22 12.16 -8.73
CA ASP A 113 0.08 11.50 -8.75
C ASP A 113 0.78 11.70 -7.41
N SER A 114 0.48 10.81 -6.48
CA SER A 114 1.01 10.91 -5.11
C SER A 114 2.41 10.34 -4.97
N ASP A 115 2.93 9.68 -6.01
CA ASP A 115 4.33 9.23 -6.05
C ASP A 115 5.27 10.44 -6.13
N TYR A 116 4.87 11.47 -6.90
CA TYR A 116 5.56 12.74 -7.03
C TYR A 116 4.94 13.88 -6.19
N GLY A 117 3.82 13.63 -5.51
CA GLY A 117 3.06 14.67 -4.80
C GLY A 117 2.44 15.73 -5.73
N VAL A 118 2.20 15.36 -6.98
CA VAL A 118 1.70 16.21 -8.05
C VAL A 118 0.20 16.00 -8.25
N PHE A 119 -0.53 17.10 -8.25
CA PHE A 119 -1.97 17.12 -8.56
C PHE A 119 -2.17 17.84 -9.89
N VAL A 120 -2.73 17.15 -10.87
CA VAL A 120 -3.04 17.71 -12.19
C VAL A 120 -4.55 17.83 -12.33
N PRO A 121 -5.11 19.05 -12.48
CA PRO A 121 -6.54 19.28 -12.62
C PRO A 121 -7.04 19.00 -14.04
N HIS A 122 -6.61 17.88 -14.61
CA HIS A 122 -6.98 17.37 -15.94
C HIS A 122 -7.22 15.86 -15.86
N SER A 123 -8.04 15.33 -16.74
CA SER A 123 -8.25 13.88 -16.83
C SER A 123 -7.08 13.19 -17.53
N LEU A 124 -6.93 11.88 -17.31
CA LEU A 124 -5.95 11.10 -18.07
C LEU A 124 -6.21 11.15 -19.57
N SER A 125 -7.48 11.17 -19.98
CA SER A 125 -7.83 11.23 -21.41
C SER A 125 -7.43 12.54 -22.07
N GLU A 126 -7.50 13.67 -21.33
CA GLU A 126 -7.04 14.98 -21.82
C GLU A 126 -5.52 14.98 -21.97
N VAL A 127 -4.81 14.54 -20.93
CA VAL A 127 -3.35 14.49 -20.91
C VAL A 127 -2.80 13.49 -21.94
N GLN A 128 -3.49 12.40 -22.22
CA GLN A 128 -3.07 11.44 -23.25
C GLN A 128 -3.11 12.05 -24.66
N GLN A 129 -4.03 12.99 -24.93
CA GLN A 129 -4.10 13.69 -26.21
C GLN A 129 -3.01 14.73 -26.36
N ASP A 130 -2.63 15.37 -25.26
CA ASP A 130 -1.53 16.34 -25.21
C ASP A 130 -0.72 16.17 -23.90
N PRO A 131 0.35 15.35 -23.92
CA PRO A 131 1.17 15.12 -22.73
C PRO A 131 1.89 16.37 -22.21
N THR A 132 2.00 17.44 -22.99
CA THR A 132 2.67 18.68 -22.56
C THR A 132 1.88 19.43 -21.49
N ILE A 133 0.60 19.09 -21.30
CA ILE A 133 -0.25 19.60 -20.21
C ILE A 133 0.39 19.38 -18.84
N ILE A 134 1.20 18.33 -18.67
CA ILE A 134 1.82 18.01 -17.37
C ILE A 134 3.03 18.89 -17.04
N ASP A 135 3.66 19.53 -18.03
CA ASP A 135 4.91 20.28 -17.89
C ASP A 135 4.96 21.23 -16.70
N PRO A 136 3.98 22.15 -16.52
CA PRO A 136 4.00 23.10 -15.40
C PRO A 136 3.85 22.41 -14.03
N TYR A 137 3.32 21.20 -13.98
CA TYR A 137 3.09 20.46 -12.74
C TYR A 137 4.31 19.65 -12.29
N TYR A 138 5.18 19.27 -13.23
CA TYR A 138 6.37 18.44 -12.97
C TYR A 138 7.70 19.20 -13.13
N VAL A 139 7.69 20.54 -13.16
CA VAL A 139 8.90 21.38 -13.33
C VAL A 139 10.02 20.99 -12.35
N GLN A 140 9.69 20.68 -11.10
CA GLN A 140 10.68 20.28 -10.08
C GLN A 140 11.30 18.89 -10.32
N PHE A 141 10.73 18.10 -11.21
CA PHE A 141 11.17 16.76 -11.61
C PHE A 141 11.73 16.77 -13.04
N GLY A 142 12.39 17.85 -13.45
CA GLY A 142 12.82 18.07 -14.83
C GLY A 142 13.58 16.92 -15.49
N SER A 143 14.38 16.15 -14.73
CA SER A 143 15.07 14.95 -15.25
C SER A 143 14.14 13.79 -15.59
N MET A 144 12.97 13.71 -14.95
CA MET A 144 11.95 12.68 -15.14
C MET A 144 10.93 13.04 -16.22
N LEU A 145 10.86 14.30 -16.65
CA LEU A 145 9.89 14.77 -17.65
C LEU A 145 9.86 13.91 -18.93
N PRO A 146 10.98 13.48 -19.53
CA PRO A 146 10.94 12.62 -20.71
C PRO A 146 10.25 11.27 -20.45
N LEU A 147 10.49 10.67 -19.27
CA LEU A 147 9.85 9.42 -18.87
C LEU A 147 8.36 9.63 -18.59
N LEU A 148 8.00 10.74 -17.94
CA LEU A 148 6.62 11.10 -17.66
C LEU A 148 5.84 11.38 -18.94
N HIS A 149 6.40 12.10 -19.92
CA HIS A 149 5.79 12.29 -21.24
C HIS A 149 5.51 10.95 -21.93
N LYS A 150 6.48 10.03 -21.88
CA LYS A 150 6.31 8.68 -22.40
C LYS A 150 5.18 7.94 -21.67
N ALA A 151 5.09 8.04 -20.34
CA ALA A 151 4.04 7.39 -19.56
C ALA A 151 2.66 7.99 -19.86
N TYR A 152 2.55 9.31 -19.83
CA TYR A 152 1.29 10.03 -20.01
C TYR A 152 0.75 9.99 -21.44
N GLY A 153 1.61 9.82 -22.45
CA GLY A 153 1.19 9.60 -23.83
C GLY A 153 0.72 8.17 -24.16
N GLN A 154 0.75 7.24 -23.20
CA GLN A 154 0.31 5.86 -23.40
C GLN A 154 -1.18 5.65 -23.07
N SER A 155 -1.71 4.51 -23.51
CA SER A 155 -3.07 4.06 -23.17
C SER A 155 -3.13 3.45 -21.78
N TRP A 156 -3.56 4.24 -20.82
CA TRP A 156 -3.74 3.85 -19.43
C TRP A 156 -4.78 2.74 -19.24
N GLN A 157 -4.47 1.77 -18.37
CA GLN A 157 -5.37 0.68 -18.02
C GLN A 157 -5.76 0.76 -16.54
N PRO A 158 -7.02 0.47 -16.17
CA PRO A 158 -7.40 0.34 -14.77
C PRO A 158 -6.58 -0.75 -14.08
N LEU A 159 -5.97 -0.41 -12.94
CA LEU A 159 -5.30 -1.38 -12.07
C LEU A 159 -6.32 -1.95 -11.08
N GLY A 160 -6.75 -3.19 -11.33
CA GLY A 160 -7.67 -3.90 -10.44
C GLY A 160 -9.12 -3.41 -10.51
N THR A 161 -9.93 -3.84 -9.54
CA THR A 161 -11.35 -3.48 -9.44
C THR A 161 -11.70 -3.13 -8.00
N SER A 162 -12.78 -2.38 -7.80
CA SER A 162 -13.28 -2.07 -6.45
C SER A 162 -13.55 -3.33 -5.63
N GLN A 163 -14.16 -4.35 -6.23
CA GLN A 163 -14.37 -5.64 -5.58
C GLN A 163 -13.04 -6.32 -5.22
N GLY A 164 -12.07 -6.34 -6.14
CA GLY A 164 -10.76 -6.93 -5.89
C GLY A 164 -10.02 -6.24 -4.74
N PHE A 165 -10.09 -4.91 -4.66
CA PHE A 165 -9.51 -4.17 -3.53
C PHE A 165 -10.23 -4.45 -2.21
N ASN A 166 -11.56 -4.57 -2.23
CA ASN A 166 -12.34 -4.96 -1.04
C ASN A 166 -11.98 -6.38 -0.58
N ASP A 167 -11.80 -7.32 -1.50
CA ASP A 167 -11.41 -8.69 -1.17
C ASP A 167 -10.02 -8.74 -0.53
N VAL A 168 -9.06 -7.98 -1.05
CA VAL A 168 -7.72 -7.84 -0.45
C VAL A 168 -7.81 -7.19 0.93
N ARG A 169 -8.62 -6.14 1.10
CA ARG A 169 -8.80 -5.48 2.40
C ARG A 169 -9.44 -6.42 3.43
N ASN A 170 -10.42 -7.23 3.01
CA ASN A 170 -11.03 -8.26 3.84
C ASN A 170 -10.02 -9.34 4.24
N TYR A 171 -9.15 -9.74 3.31
CA TYR A 171 -8.05 -10.65 3.58
C TYR A 171 -7.06 -10.07 4.60
N GLU A 172 -6.60 -8.84 4.40
CA GLU A 172 -5.73 -8.12 5.36
C GLU A 172 -6.38 -8.06 6.74
N ALA A 173 -7.65 -7.61 6.83
CA ALA A 173 -8.37 -7.51 8.09
C ALA A 173 -8.56 -8.87 8.80
N LYS A 174 -8.76 -9.96 8.05
CA LYS A 174 -8.82 -11.31 8.60
C LYS A 174 -7.49 -11.68 9.25
N PHE A 175 -6.37 -11.48 8.56
CA PHE A 175 -5.05 -11.81 9.08
C PHE A 175 -4.62 -10.88 10.24
N GLU A 176 -5.06 -9.62 10.24
CA GLU A 176 -4.86 -8.70 11.36
C GLU A 176 -5.57 -9.16 12.63
N ARG A 177 -6.73 -9.83 12.52
CA ARG A 177 -7.40 -10.45 13.68
C ARG A 177 -6.72 -11.76 14.10
N LEU A 178 -6.38 -12.61 13.13
CA LEU A 178 -5.81 -13.93 13.41
C LEU A 178 -4.42 -13.86 14.07
N LYS A 179 -3.62 -12.84 13.79
CA LYS A 179 -2.28 -12.70 14.39
C LYS A 179 -2.31 -12.54 15.92
N TRP A 180 -3.45 -12.22 16.52
CA TRP A 180 -3.57 -12.07 17.97
C TRP A 180 -3.96 -13.36 18.69
N TRP A 181 -4.41 -14.39 17.97
CA TRP A 181 -4.82 -15.67 18.58
C TRP A 181 -3.69 -16.39 19.31
N PRO A 182 -2.50 -16.60 18.72
CA PRO A 182 -1.40 -17.27 19.42
C PRO A 182 -0.92 -16.56 20.69
N PRO A 183 -0.68 -15.23 20.71
CA PRO A 183 -0.37 -14.52 21.95
C PRO A 183 -1.45 -14.70 23.03
N LEU A 184 -2.74 -14.61 22.67
CA LEU A 184 -3.84 -14.79 23.61
C LEU A 184 -3.91 -16.22 24.17
N MET A 185 -3.67 -17.23 23.33
CA MET A 185 -3.60 -18.63 23.78
C MET A 185 -2.46 -18.88 24.76
N LEU A 186 -1.29 -18.27 24.55
CA LEU A 186 -0.17 -18.36 25.48
C LEU A 186 -0.49 -17.75 26.85
N VAL A 187 -1.15 -16.58 26.85
CA VAL A 187 -1.61 -15.93 28.09
C VAL A 187 -2.63 -16.81 28.82
N ALA A 188 -3.63 -17.35 28.10
CA ALA A 188 -4.63 -18.23 28.67
C ALA A 188 -4.02 -19.51 29.26
N ALA A 189 -3.07 -20.14 28.57
CA ALA A 189 -2.34 -21.30 29.07
C ALA A 189 -1.55 -20.98 30.34
N GLY A 190 -0.89 -19.82 30.40
CA GLY A 190 -0.19 -19.35 31.60
C GLY A 190 -1.12 -19.15 32.80
N ILE A 191 -2.31 -18.58 32.58
CA ILE A 191 -3.34 -18.42 33.62
C ILE A 191 -3.81 -19.80 34.11
N LEU A 192 -4.06 -20.75 33.22
CA LEU A 192 -4.48 -22.11 33.59
C LEU A 192 -3.41 -22.84 34.40
N LEU A 193 -2.14 -22.75 34.00
CA LEU A 193 -1.03 -23.39 34.71
C LEU A 193 -0.83 -22.79 36.11
N THR A 194 -0.93 -21.47 36.25
CA THR A 194 -0.83 -20.80 37.56
C THR A 194 -2.02 -21.09 38.48
N ALA A 195 -3.24 -21.10 37.94
CA ALA A 195 -4.44 -21.51 38.67
C ALA A 195 -4.34 -22.97 39.13
N PHE A 196 -3.90 -23.87 38.26
CA PHE A 196 -3.69 -25.27 38.62
C PHE A 196 -2.60 -25.45 39.69
N GLY A 197 -1.47 -24.73 39.57
CA GLY A 197 -0.40 -24.76 40.57
C GLY A 197 -0.84 -24.24 41.95
N THR A 198 -1.63 -23.17 41.99
CA THR A 198 -2.18 -22.64 43.26
C THR A 198 -3.20 -23.59 43.89
N LEU A 199 -4.03 -24.26 43.09
CA LEU A 199 -4.96 -25.30 43.56
C LEU A 199 -4.20 -26.49 44.18
N LEU A 200 -3.16 -27.00 43.50
CA LEU A 200 -2.33 -28.09 44.04
C LEU A 200 -1.63 -27.70 45.34
N ARG A 201 -1.11 -26.47 45.44
CA ARG A 201 -0.46 -25.98 46.66
C ARG A 201 -1.43 -25.86 47.83
N ARG A 202 -2.68 -25.43 47.59
CA ARG A 202 -3.73 -25.40 48.62
C ARG A 202 -4.11 -26.80 49.10
N ARG A 203 -4.14 -27.80 48.21
CA ARG A 203 -4.45 -29.19 48.57
C ARG A 203 -3.35 -29.89 49.38
N ASN A 204 -2.09 -29.44 49.29
CA ASN A 204 -0.98 -29.99 50.05
C ASN A 204 -0.79 -29.36 51.45
N ILE A 205 -1.55 -28.30 51.78
CA ILE A 205 -1.48 -27.58 53.06
C ILE A 205 -2.69 -27.94 53.97
N ALA A 206 -3.70 -28.64 53.43
CA ALA A 206 -4.83 -29.19 54.17
C ALA A 206 -4.62 -30.69 54.44
#